data_AF-A0A1X0FER5-F1
#
_entry.id   AF-A0A1X0FER5-F1
#
_cell.length_a   1.000
_cell.length_b   1.000
_cell.length_c   1.000
_cell.angle_alpha   90.00
_cell.angle_beta   90.00
_cell.angle_gamma   90.00
#
_symmetry.space_group_name_H-M   'P 1'
#
loop_
_entity.id
_entity.type
_entity.pdbx_description
1 polymer ?
#
loop_
_entity_poly.entity_id
_entity_poly.type
_entity_poly.pdbx_seq_one_letter_code
_entity_poly.pdbx_strand_id
1 'polypeptide(L)' 'MERIEQLPRSDWTDQDLLTKDEARERLVEEIGRTQARLAEVQARGGDPAHIEAEVTLLARRLNAMESVRDEYNDYLDGK' A
#
# COMPACT_ATOMS: atom_id res chain seq x y z
N MET A 1 -13.51 47.08 -4.51
CA MET A 1 -12.78 46.03 -5.24
C MET A 1 -11.90 45.32 -4.23
N GLU A 2 -12.39 44.20 -3.71
CA GLU A 2 -11.65 43.38 -2.75
C GLU A 2 -10.56 42.61 -3.51
N ARG A 3 -9.32 42.74 -3.07
CA ARG A 3 -8.16 42.12 -3.72
C ARG A 3 -8.16 40.66 -3.28
N ILE A 4 -8.45 39.74 -4.21
CA ILE A 4 -8.34 38.30 -3.94
C ILE A 4 -6.85 38.03 -3.66
N GLU A 5 -6.51 37.75 -2.40
CA GLU A 5 -5.18 37.27 -2.04
C GLU A 5 -5.02 35.87 -2.62
N GLN A 6 -4.09 35.74 -3.58
CA GLN A 6 -3.69 34.44 -4.11
C GLN A 6 -2.92 33.71 -3.02
N LEU A 7 -3.39 32.53 -2.62
CA LEU A 7 -2.68 31.66 -1.68
C LEU A 7 -1.29 31.33 -2.25
N PRO A 8 -0.26 31.15 -1.39
CA PRO A 8 1.03 30.65 -1.83
C PRO A 8 0.85 29.36 -2.64
N ARG A 9 1.58 29.22 -3.75
CA ARG A 9 1.64 27.94 -4.47
C ARG A 9 2.01 26.86 -3.46
N SER A 10 1.17 25.84 -3.36
CA SER A 10 1.45 24.72 -2.47
C SER A 10 2.62 23.94 -3.05
N ASP A 11 3.75 23.91 -2.36
CA ASP A 11 4.94 23.11 -2.73
C ASP A 11 4.64 21.60 -2.83
N TRP A 12 3.43 21.16 -2.47
CA TRP A 12 2.94 19.80 -2.66
C TRP A 12 2.72 19.41 -4.12
N THR A 13 2.61 20.35 -5.05
CA THR A 13 2.48 20.04 -6.48
C THR A 13 3.81 19.72 -7.17
N ASP A 14 4.94 19.99 -6.52
CA ASP A 14 6.28 19.66 -7.03
C ASP A 14 6.74 18.25 -6.58
N GLN A 15 5.90 17.51 -5.84
CA GLN A 15 6.09 16.08 -5.65
C GLN A 15 5.67 15.36 -6.92
N ASP A 16 6.58 14.55 -7.46
CA ASP A 16 6.30 13.63 -8.56
C ASP A 16 5.30 12.57 -8.05
N LEU A 17 4.02 12.88 -8.22
CA LEU A 17 2.92 12.01 -7.81
C LEU A 17 2.86 10.83 -8.77
N LEU A 18 2.79 9.63 -8.21
CA LEU A 18 2.60 8.43 -9.01
C LEU A 18 1.27 8.48 -9.74
N THR A 19 1.31 8.09 -11.01
CA THR A 19 0.10 7.64 -11.70
C THR A 19 -0.48 6.43 -10.95
N LYS A 20 -1.78 6.16 -11.14
CA LYS A 20 -2.42 4.99 -10.52
C LYS A 20 -1.80 3.67 -10.99
N ASP A 21 -1.28 3.62 -12.22
CA ASP A 21 -0.57 2.47 -12.77
C ASP A 21 0.74 2.22 -12.00
N GLU A 22 1.57 3.26 -11.86
CA GLU A 22 2.83 3.18 -11.09
C GLU A 22 2.59 2.87 -9.60
N ALA A 23 1.54 3.43 -9.02
CA ALA A 23 1.13 3.11 -7.65
C ALA A 23 0.71 1.65 -7.52
N ARG A 24 -0.04 1.11 -8.49
CA ARG A 24 -0.42 -0.31 -8.54
C ARG A 24 0.80 -1.21 -8.63
N GLU A 25 1.75 -0.91 -9.52
CA GLU A 25 2.95 -1.73 -9.70
C GLU A 25 3.78 -1.82 -8.41
N ARG A 26 4.02 -0.68 -7.75
CA ARG A 26 4.72 -0.66 -6.45
C ARG A 26 3.96 -1.41 -5.37
N LEU A 27 2.62 -1.33 -5.37
CA LEU A 27 1.80 -2.09 -4.43
C LEU A 27 1.89 -3.60 -4.69
N VAL A 28 1.92 -4.05 -5.94
CA VAL A 28 2.11 -5.47 -6.30
C VAL A 28 3.45 -5.99 -5.81
N GLU A 29 4.53 -5.21 -5.96
CA GLU A 29 5.84 -5.59 -5.40
C GLU A 29 5.79 -5.75 -3.88
N GLU A 30 5.14 -4.82 -3.16
CA GLU A 30 5.04 -4.92 -1.69
C GLU A 30 4.12 -6.04 -1.20
N ILE A 31 3.08 -6.37 -1.96
CA ILE A 31 2.28 -7.59 -1.74
C ILE A 31 3.20 -8.81 -1.79
N GLY A 32 4.04 -8.92 -2.83
CA GLY A 32 4.99 -10.04 -2.97
C GLY A 32 5.98 -10.12 -1.81
N ARG A 33 6.56 -8.99 -1.38
CA ARG A 33 7.46 -8.94 -0.21
C ARG A 33 6.75 -9.35 1.08
N THR A 34 5.51 -8.91 1.27
CA THR A 34 4.72 -9.25 2.45
C THR A 34 4.33 -10.73 2.47
N GLN A 35 3.97 -11.31 1.33
CA GLN A 35 3.72 -12.75 1.18
C GLN A 35 4.97 -13.57 1.51
N ALA A 36 6.13 -13.18 0.99
CA ALA A 36 7.40 -13.84 1.31
C ALA A 36 7.69 -13.76 2.82
N ARG A 37 7.53 -12.58 3.43
CA ARG A 37 7.71 -12.41 4.87
C ARG A 37 6.75 -13.27 5.70
N LEU A 38 5.48 -13.36 5.29
CA LEU A 38 4.50 -14.20 5.96
C LEU A 38 4.94 -15.67 5.94
N ALA A 39 5.39 -16.17 4.77
CA ALA A 39 5.89 -17.52 4.63
C ALA A 39 7.15 -17.77 5.49
N GLU A 40 8.08 -16.82 5.55
CA GLU A 40 9.25 -16.89 6.44
C GLU A 40 8.85 -17.02 7.92
N VAL A 41 7.90 -16.19 8.38
CA VAL A 41 7.44 -16.21 9.77
C VAL A 41 6.74 -17.52 10.11
N GLN A 42 5.94 -18.07 9.19
CA GLN A 42 5.29 -19.36 9.37
C GLN A 42 6.27 -20.53 9.37
N ALA A 43 7.36 -20.43 8.61
CA ALA A 43 8.41 -21.45 8.55
C ALA A 43 9.41 -21.35 9.72
N ARG A 44 9.51 -20.20 10.40
CA ARG A 44 10.45 -20.02 11.50
C ARG A 44 9.99 -20.78 12.75
N GLY A 45 10.93 -21.41 13.45
CA GLY A 45 10.71 -21.87 14.82
C GLY A 45 10.78 -20.70 15.82
N GLY A 46 10.10 -20.81 16.94
CA GLY A 46 10.10 -19.77 17.99
C GLY A 46 8.92 -19.91 18.94
N ASP A 47 8.71 -18.87 19.76
CA ASP A 47 7.54 -18.79 20.64
C ASP A 47 6.23 -18.76 19.82
N PRO A 48 5.34 -19.75 19.97
CA PRO A 48 4.10 -19.84 19.20
C PRO A 48 3.21 -18.59 19.33
N ALA A 49 3.11 -18.01 20.52
CA ALA A 49 2.25 -16.84 20.75
C ALA A 49 2.73 -15.62 19.97
N HIS A 50 4.04 -15.41 19.93
CA HIS A 50 4.63 -14.33 19.15
C HIS A 50 4.52 -14.57 17.64
N ILE A 51 4.72 -15.80 17.17
CA ILE A 51 4.54 -16.16 15.75
C ILE A 51 3.10 -15.90 15.32
N GLU A 52 2.11 -16.35 16.09
CA GLU A 52 0.69 -16.13 15.77
C GLU A 52 0.32 -14.65 15.70
N ALA A 53 0.85 -13.82 16.61
CA ALA A 53 0.63 -12.38 16.60
C ALA A 53 1.21 -11.73 15.34
N GLU A 54 2.45 -12.08 14.96
CA GLU A 54 3.10 -11.55 13.75
C GLU A 54 2.38 -12.01 12.47
N VAL A 55 2.00 -13.29 12.38
CA VAL A 55 1.20 -13.85 11.28
C VAL A 55 -0.12 -13.11 11.14
N THR A 56 -0.83 -12.86 12.25
CA THR A 56 -2.13 -12.17 12.24
C THR A 56 -1.99 -10.75 11.70
N LEU A 57 -0.96 -10.01 12.11
CA LEU A 57 -0.71 -8.65 11.63
C LEU A 57 -0.33 -8.62 10.15
N LEU A 58 0.57 -9.51 9.72
CA LEU A 58 0.97 -9.62 8.32
C LEU A 58 -0.19 -10.02 7.41
N ALA A 59 -1.02 -10.98 7.83
CA ALA A 59 -2.18 -11.41 7.07
C ALA A 59 -3.22 -10.28 6.90
N ARG A 60 -3.49 -9.52 7.97
CA ARG A 60 -4.38 -8.34 7.89
C ARG A 60 -3.85 -7.28 6.94
N ARG A 61 -2.55 -6.97 7.02
CA ARG A 61 -1.90 -6.00 6.15
C ARG A 61 -1.94 -6.46 4.68
N LEU A 62 -1.64 -7.74 4.44
CA LEU A 62 -1.69 -8.34 3.11
C LEU A 62 -3.08 -8.21 2.49
N ASN A 63 -4.12 -8.58 3.24
CA ASN A 63 -5.50 -8.47 2.78
C ASN A 63 -5.89 -7.03 2.42
N ALA A 64 -5.47 -6.05 3.24
CA ALA A 64 -5.71 -4.64 2.94
C ALA A 64 -5.00 -4.19 1.65
N MET A 65 -3.74 -4.61 1.43
CA MET A 65 -3.01 -4.28 0.21
C MET A 65 -3.62 -4.93 -1.04
N GLU A 66 -4.05 -6.20 -0.93
CA GLU A 66 -4.73 -6.90 -2.02
C GLU A 66 -6.06 -6.22 -2.38
N SER A 67 -6.84 -5.77 -1.39
CA SER A 67 -8.06 -4.99 -1.61
C SER A 67 -7.80 -3.71 -2.40
N VAL A 68 -6.78 -2.94 -2.01
CA VAL A 68 -6.42 -1.69 -2.71
C VAL A 68 -5.88 -1.96 -4.11
N ARG A 69 -5.11 -3.04 -4.31
CA ARG A 69 -4.68 -3.46 -5.65
C ARG A 69 -5.89 -3.75 -6.54
N ASP A 70 -6.90 -4.44 -6.01
CA ASP A 70 -8.10 -4.77 -6.77
C ASP A 70 -8.89 -3.50 -7.14
N GLU A 71 -8.96 -2.50 -6.25
CA GLU A 71 -9.50 -1.17 -6.58
C GLU A 71 -8.73 -0.48 -7.71
N TYR A 72 -7.38 -0.60 -7.73
CA TYR A 72 -6.59 -0.07 -8.85
C TYR A 72 -6.84 -0.83 -10.15
N ASN A 73 -7.01 -2.16 -10.09
CA ASN A 73 -7.33 -2.97 -11.27
C ASN A 73 -8.68 -2.54 -11.85
N ASP A 74 -9.71 -2.41 -11.01
CA ASP A 74 -11.03 -1.98 -11.45
C ASP A 74 -10.99 -0.58 -12.08
N TYR A 75 -10.25 0.36 -11.47
CA TYR A 75 -10.08 1.70 -12.03
C TYR A 75 -9.42 1.68 -13.42
N LEU A 76 -8.39 0.86 -13.62
CA LEU A 76 -7.64 0.79 -14.88
C LEU A 76 -8.38 0.00 -15.96
N ASP A 77 -9.22 -0.96 -15.56
CA ASP A 77 -10.18 -1.64 -16.42
C ASP A 77 -11.37 -0.75 -16.83
N GLY A 78 -11.51 0.43 -16.21
CA GLY A 78 -12.60 1.38 -16.46
C GLY A 78 -13.94 1.00 -15.85
N LYS A 79 -13.92 0.24 -14.74
CA LYS A 79 -15.12 -0.20 -14.00
C LYS A 79 -15.52 0.77 -12.89
#